data_AF-A0A7S0RE63-F1
#
_entry.id   AF-A0A7S0RE63-F1
#
_cell.length_a   1.000
_cell.length_b   1.000
_cell.length_c   1.000
_cell.angle_alpha   90.00
_cell.angle_beta   90.00
_cell.angle_gamma   90.00
#
_symmetry.space_group_name_H-M   'P 1'
#
loop_
_entity.id
_entity.type
_entity.pdbx_description
1 polymer ?
#
loop_
_entity_poly.entity_id
_entity_poly.type
_entity_poly.pdbx_seq_one_letter_code
_entity_poly.pdbx_strand_id
1 'polypeptide(L)'
;MLPPGPHFITYRSISDQGGAAPASGFFLHVEPRQIIVKVWDPSIECVVDMADQEEAERYAAGVRRYDFDANLAPYNMHAARTWAALSSCITADHVRRLSPAGGCTISIMAEATDPELMNPKTEAEKKLVEHLVKGRAMMEELIKKR
;
A
#
# COMPACT_ATOMS: atom_id res chain seq x y z
N MET A 1 -15.11 -9.02 -0.04
CA MET A 1 -14.21 -10.02 0.56
C MET A 1 -12.99 -10.22 -0.34
N LEU A 2 -11.79 -10.34 0.23
CA LEU A 2 -10.54 -10.58 -0.51
C LEU A 2 -10.28 -12.09 -0.66
N PRO A 3 -9.82 -12.58 -1.82
CA PRO A 3 -9.30 -13.94 -1.96
C PRO A 3 -8.09 -14.19 -1.04
N PRO A 4 -7.86 -15.42 -0.54
CA PRO A 4 -6.62 -15.75 0.18
C PRO A 4 -5.38 -15.57 -0.70
N GLY A 5 -4.24 -15.28 -0.08
CA GLY A 5 -2.95 -15.08 -0.74
C GLY A 5 -2.44 -13.63 -0.67
N PRO A 6 -1.42 -13.31 -1.48
CA PRO A 6 -0.80 -11.99 -1.47
C PRO A 6 -1.70 -10.93 -2.12
N HIS A 7 -1.69 -9.72 -1.57
CA HIS A 7 -2.34 -8.53 -2.12
C HIS A 7 -1.41 -7.32 -1.93
N PHE A 8 -1.51 -6.35 -2.82
CA PHE A 8 -0.83 -5.07 -2.68
C PHE A 8 -1.88 -3.95 -2.64
N ILE A 9 -1.90 -3.20 -1.54
CA ILE A 9 -2.85 -2.12 -1.33
C ILE A 9 -2.10 -0.82 -1.60
N THR A 10 -2.61 0.00 -2.52
CA THR A 10 -2.04 1.30 -2.85
C THR A 10 -3.03 2.41 -2.55
N TYR A 11 -2.54 3.51 -2.00
CA TYR A 11 -3.30 4.73 -1.78
C TYR A 11 -2.46 5.96 -2.12
N ARG A 12 -3.14 7.08 -2.30
CA ARG A 12 -2.54 8.41 -2.46
C ARG A 12 -3.30 9.37 -1.55
N SER A 13 -2.58 10.14 -0.75
CA SER A 13 -3.17 11.28 -0.04
C SER A 13 -3.49 12.37 -1.07
N ILE A 14 -4.59 13.09 -0.89
CA ILE A 14 -4.97 14.23 -1.73
C ILE A 14 -5.13 15.42 -0.80
N SER A 15 -4.42 16.51 -1.10
CA SER A 15 -4.54 17.75 -0.35
C SER A 15 -5.82 18.51 -0.71
N ASP A 16 -6.25 19.41 0.17
CA ASP A 16 -7.43 20.27 -0.06
C ASP A 16 -7.31 21.13 -1.32
N GLN A 17 -6.08 21.37 -1.80
CA GLN A 17 -5.78 22.12 -3.02
C GLN A 17 -5.74 21.21 -4.28
N GLY A 18 -6.15 19.95 -4.14
CA GLY A 18 -6.19 18.96 -5.23
C GLY A 18 -4.85 18.33 -5.60
N GLY A 19 -3.78 18.59 -4.83
CA GLY A 19 -2.47 17.99 -5.05
C GLY A 19 -2.42 16.55 -4.53
N ALA A 20 -2.06 15.59 -5.39
CA ALA A 20 -1.93 14.19 -4.99
C ALA A 20 -0.52 13.88 -4.49
N ALA A 21 -0.41 13.28 -3.31
CA ALA A 21 0.84 12.72 -2.85
C ALA A 21 1.28 11.54 -3.75
N PRO A 22 2.57 11.18 -3.72
CA PRO A 22 3.08 9.89 -4.18
C PRO A 22 2.17 8.72 -3.86
N ALA A 23 2.16 7.71 -4.74
CA ALA A 23 1.59 6.42 -4.38
C ALA A 23 2.42 5.79 -3.27
N SER A 24 1.72 5.40 -2.22
CA SER A 24 2.25 4.57 -1.15
C SER A 24 1.43 3.29 -1.13
N GLY A 25 2.06 2.15 -0.89
CA GLY A 25 1.35 0.90 -0.70
C GLY A 25 2.10 -0.13 0.15
N PHE A 26 1.39 -1.16 0.59
CA PHE A 26 1.96 -2.23 1.40
C PHE A 26 1.45 -3.59 0.92
N PHE A 27 2.26 -4.62 1.15
CA PHE A 27 1.85 -6.00 0.90
C PHE A 27 1.09 -6.56 2.09
N LEU A 28 0.06 -7.33 1.79
CA LEU A 28 -0.61 -8.22 2.73
C LEU A 28 -0.52 -9.64 2.21
N HIS A 29 -0.40 -10.61 3.11
CA HIS A 29 -0.74 -12.00 2.82
C HIS A 29 -1.95 -12.35 3.65
N VAL A 30 -3.07 -12.64 2.99
CA VAL A 30 -4.37 -12.86 3.64
C VAL A 30 -4.64 -14.36 3.73
N GLU A 31 -4.81 -14.87 4.94
CA GLU A 31 -5.24 -16.24 5.18
C GLU A 31 -6.77 -16.38 5.08
N PRO A 32 -7.29 -17.60 4.82
CA PRO A 32 -8.73 -17.83 4.80
C PRO A 32 -9.41 -17.35 6.09
N ARG A 33 -10.45 -16.52 5.94
CA ARG A 33 -11.24 -15.93 7.05
C ARG A 33 -10.43 -15.00 7.98
N GLN A 34 -9.22 -14.62 7.59
CA GLN A 34 -8.45 -13.63 8.34
C GLN A 34 -9.10 -12.25 8.20
N ILE A 35 -9.12 -11.51 9.31
CA ILE A 35 -9.55 -10.11 9.35
C ILE A 35 -8.35 -9.29 9.77
N ILE A 36 -8.03 -8.27 8.97
CA ILE A 36 -6.93 -7.34 9.21
C ILE A 36 -7.56 -5.95 9.34
N VAL A 37 -7.34 -5.30 10.48
CA VAL A 37 -7.87 -3.96 10.75
C VAL A 37 -6.72 -2.97 10.69
N LYS A 38 -6.86 -1.97 9.82
CA LYS A 38 -5.86 -0.91 9.62
C LYS A 38 -6.52 0.45 9.73
N VAL A 39 -5.76 1.42 10.21
CA VAL A 39 -6.20 2.80 10.40
C VAL A 39 -5.26 3.78 9.71
N TRP A 40 -5.80 4.94 9.36
CA TRP A 40 -5.00 6.05 8.87
C TRP A 40 -4.33 6.77 10.04
N ASP A 41 -3.00 6.86 10.00
CA ASP A 41 -2.23 7.73 10.88
C ASP A 41 -1.96 9.07 10.17
N PRO A 42 -2.60 10.17 10.59
CA PRO A 42 -2.42 11.47 9.96
C PRO A 42 -1.04 12.09 10.22
N SER A 43 -0.31 11.64 11.24
CA SER A 43 1.00 12.20 11.59
C SER A 43 2.10 11.82 10.60
N ILE A 44 2.03 10.60 10.07
CA ILE A 44 2.98 10.04 9.11
C ILE A 44 2.35 9.81 7.73
N GLU A 45 1.09 10.23 7.55
CA GLU A 45 0.31 10.06 6.33
C GLU A 45 0.35 8.62 5.79
N CYS A 46 0.20 7.64 6.69
CA CYS A 46 0.29 6.22 6.38
C CYS A 46 -0.87 5.40 6.93
N VAL A 47 -1.16 4.28 6.26
CA VAL A 47 -2.07 3.27 6.77
C VAL A 47 -1.28 2.28 7.64
N VAL A 48 -1.60 2.21 8.93
CA VAL A 48 -0.90 1.39 9.93
C VAL A 48 -1.81 0.33 10.53
N ASP A 49 -1.23 -0.67 11.19
CA ASP A 49 -2.00 -1.62 11.99
C ASP A 49 -2.63 -0.92 13.20
N MET A 50 -3.86 -1.32 13.53
CA MET A 50 -4.53 -0.80 14.73
C MET A 50 -3.80 -1.27 15.98
N ALA A 51 -3.31 -0.32 16.77
CA ALA A 51 -2.52 -0.60 17.97
C ALA A 51 -3.39 -1.10 19.15
N ASP A 52 -4.62 -0.61 19.26
CA ASP A 52 -5.58 -1.10 20.27
C ASP A 52 -6.18 -2.43 19.80
N GLN A 53 -5.72 -3.50 20.44
CA GLN A 53 -6.14 -4.86 20.12
C GLN A 53 -7.61 -5.13 20.49
N GLU A 54 -8.11 -4.54 21.58
CA GLU A 54 -9.52 -4.70 21.98
C GLU A 54 -10.43 -4.02 20.96
N GLU A 55 -10.07 -2.82 20.53
CA GLU A 55 -10.81 -2.12 19.49
C GLU A 55 -10.78 -2.88 18.15
N ALA A 56 -9.62 -3.39 17.75
CA ALA A 56 -9.47 -4.22 16.55
C ALA A 56 -10.38 -5.46 16.59
N GLU A 57 -10.50 -6.10 17.75
CA GLU A 57 -11.37 -7.26 17.97
C GLU A 57 -12.85 -6.90 17.89
N ARG A 58 -13.27 -5.72 18.38
CA ARG A 58 -14.64 -5.22 18.21
C ARG A 58 -14.97 -5.00 16.73
N TYR A 59 -14.08 -4.39 15.96
CA TYR A 59 -14.25 -4.25 14.51
C TYR A 59 -14.33 -5.62 13.82
N ALA A 60 -13.43 -6.54 14.17
CA ALA A 60 -13.46 -7.89 13.61
C ALA A 60 -14.76 -8.63 13.95
N ALA A 61 -15.33 -8.44 15.13
CA ALA A 61 -16.63 -8.99 15.48
C ALA A 61 -17.76 -8.39 14.62
N GLY A 62 -17.74 -7.08 14.34
CA GLY A 62 -18.69 -6.44 13.43
C GLY A 62 -18.58 -6.94 11.99
N VAL A 63 -17.36 -7.15 11.48
CA VAL A 63 -17.13 -7.75 10.15
C VAL A 63 -17.72 -9.16 10.08
N ARG A 64 -17.56 -9.98 11.14
CA ARG A 64 -18.16 -11.33 11.20
C ARG A 64 -19.69 -11.32 11.22
N ARG A 65 -20.30 -10.23 11.69
CA ARG A 65 -21.76 -10.02 11.67
C ARG A 65 -22.27 -9.34 10.39
N TYR A 66 -21.37 -9.01 9.46
CA TYR A 66 -21.69 -8.27 8.23
C TYR A 66 -22.19 -6.83 8.48
N ASP A 67 -21.86 -6.25 9.63
CA ASP A 67 -22.30 -4.90 10.03
C ASP A 67 -21.77 -3.80 9.07
N PHE A 68 -20.73 -4.10 8.29
CA PHE A 68 -20.04 -3.14 7.41
C PHE A 68 -20.31 -3.36 5.91
N ASP A 69 -21.04 -4.40 5.52
CA ASP A 69 -21.14 -4.83 4.11
C ASP A 69 -21.78 -3.79 3.18
N ALA A 70 -22.67 -2.94 3.71
CA ALA A 70 -23.43 -1.97 2.92
C ALA A 70 -22.57 -0.96 2.14
N ASN A 71 -21.35 -0.66 2.62
CA ASN A 71 -20.47 0.35 2.03
C ASN A 71 -19.13 -0.23 1.52
N LEU A 72 -19.03 -1.55 1.39
CA LEU A 72 -17.82 -2.19 0.87
C LEU A 72 -17.89 -2.35 -0.65
N ALA A 73 -16.84 -1.93 -1.33
CA ALA A 73 -16.69 -2.21 -2.75
C ALA A 73 -16.40 -3.72 -2.96
N PRO A 74 -17.02 -4.36 -3.98
CA PRO A 74 -16.69 -5.72 -4.33
C PRO A 74 -15.23 -5.79 -4.84
N TYR A 75 -14.52 -6.87 -4.47
CA TYR A 75 -13.20 -7.11 -5.03
C TYR A 75 -13.33 -7.46 -6.52
N ASN A 76 -12.47 -6.88 -7.35
CA ASN A 76 -12.49 -7.13 -8.79
C ASN A 76 -12.03 -8.57 -9.12
N MET A 77 -13.00 -9.48 -9.23
CA MET A 77 -12.75 -10.89 -9.56
C MET A 77 -12.17 -11.09 -10.97
N HIS A 78 -12.40 -10.16 -11.90
CA HIS A 78 -11.83 -10.25 -13.25
C HIS A 78 -10.29 -10.08 -13.21
N ALA A 79 -9.81 -9.12 -12.43
CA ALA A 79 -8.38 -8.88 -12.25
C ALA A 79 -7.72 -9.93 -11.32
N ALA A 80 -8.49 -10.60 -10.47
CA ALA A 80 -7.98 -11.54 -9.47
C ALA A 80 -7.15 -12.69 -10.09
N ARG A 81 -7.56 -13.21 -11.26
CA ARG A 81 -6.82 -14.29 -11.94
C ARG A 81 -5.45 -13.82 -12.44
N THR A 82 -5.42 -12.65 -13.07
CA THR A 82 -4.17 -12.04 -13.55
C THR A 82 -3.25 -11.73 -12.38
N TRP A 83 -3.79 -11.17 -11.29
CA TRP A 83 -3.03 -10.90 -10.08
C TRP A 83 -2.45 -12.17 -9.45
N ALA A 84 -3.25 -13.24 -9.34
CA ALA A 84 -2.78 -14.52 -8.82
C ALA A 84 -1.61 -15.10 -9.64
N ALA A 85 -1.62 -14.92 -10.96
CA ALA A 85 -0.51 -15.32 -11.82
C ALA A 85 0.73 -14.43 -11.63
N LEU A 86 0.56 -13.11 -11.50
CA LEU A 86 1.66 -12.17 -11.27
C LEU A 86 2.31 -12.31 -9.89
N SER A 87 1.53 -12.74 -8.90
CA SER A 87 1.95 -12.81 -7.49
C SER A 87 2.24 -14.22 -7.00
N SER A 88 2.29 -15.22 -7.89
CA SER A 88 2.37 -16.64 -7.52
C SER A 88 3.60 -17.03 -6.70
N CYS A 89 4.69 -16.25 -6.79
CA CYS A 89 5.94 -16.48 -6.05
C CYS A 89 6.01 -15.70 -4.72
N ILE A 90 5.03 -14.85 -4.42
CA ILE A 90 5.01 -14.02 -3.20
C ILE A 90 4.34 -14.84 -2.09
N THR A 91 5.11 -15.20 -1.07
CA THR A 91 4.64 -16.00 0.07
C THR A 91 4.47 -15.13 1.31
N ALA A 92 3.77 -15.65 2.32
CA ALA A 92 3.68 -15.00 3.63
C ALA A 92 5.07 -14.72 4.24
N ASP A 93 6.05 -15.64 4.05
CA ASP A 93 7.42 -15.44 4.53
C ASP A 93 8.13 -14.30 3.79
N HIS A 94 7.96 -14.20 2.47
CA HIS A 94 8.48 -13.07 1.70
C HIS A 94 7.91 -11.75 2.20
N VAL A 95 6.58 -11.66 2.37
CA VAL A 95 5.94 -10.45 2.90
C VAL A 95 6.48 -10.11 4.28
N ARG A 96 6.55 -11.08 5.21
CA ARG A 96 7.03 -10.84 6.57
C ARG A 96 8.49 -10.38 6.63
N ARG A 97 9.37 -10.97 5.82
CA ARG A 97 10.81 -10.68 5.83
C ARG A 97 11.18 -9.40 5.09
N LEU A 98 10.46 -9.08 4.02
CA LEU A 98 10.80 -7.97 3.12
C LEU A 98 9.96 -6.72 3.37
N SER A 99 8.92 -6.81 4.19
CA SER A 99 8.17 -5.63 4.62
C SER A 99 9.09 -4.67 5.39
N PRO A 100 9.00 -3.35 5.12
CA PRO A 100 9.77 -2.35 5.85
C PRO A 100 9.52 -2.43 7.37
N ALA A 101 10.57 -2.17 8.15
CA ALA A 101 10.46 -2.10 9.61
C ALA A 101 9.46 -1.02 10.03
N GLY A 102 8.65 -1.31 11.06
CA GLY A 102 7.64 -0.39 11.60
C GLY A 102 6.28 -0.42 10.89
N GLY A 103 6.04 -1.38 9.98
CA GLY A 103 4.79 -1.42 9.21
C GLY A 103 4.67 -0.26 8.21
N CYS A 104 5.79 0.43 7.97
CA CYS A 104 5.86 1.56 7.05
C CYS A 104 5.53 1.11 5.63
N THR A 105 4.90 2.04 4.92
CA THR A 105 4.38 1.80 3.58
C THR A 105 5.51 1.93 2.54
N ILE A 106 5.54 1.05 1.54
CA ILE A 106 6.44 1.16 0.39
C ILE A 106 6.03 2.39 -0.41
N SER A 107 6.95 3.33 -0.57
CA SER A 107 6.71 4.55 -1.36
C SER A 107 7.84 4.73 -2.35
N ILE A 108 7.47 5.11 -3.58
CA ILE A 108 8.41 5.41 -4.66
C ILE A 108 9.34 6.58 -4.31
N MET A 109 9.02 7.38 -3.29
CA MET A 109 9.80 8.57 -2.96
C MET A 109 11.17 8.28 -2.36
N ALA A 110 11.30 7.20 -1.59
CA ALA A 110 12.58 6.84 -0.99
C ALA A 110 13.59 6.33 -2.04
N GLU A 111 13.09 5.81 -3.15
CA GLU A 111 13.90 5.27 -4.26
C GLU A 111 14.49 6.39 -5.15
N ALA A 112 13.94 7.61 -5.09
CA ALA A 112 14.38 8.74 -5.93
C ALA A 112 15.77 9.30 -5.57
N THR A 113 16.44 8.75 -4.54
CA THR A 113 17.78 9.14 -4.11
C THR A 113 18.83 8.04 -4.29
N ASP A 114 18.45 6.85 -4.73
CA ASP A 114 19.38 5.73 -4.86
C ASP A 114 20.25 5.87 -6.14
N PRO A 115 21.58 6.04 -6.00
CA PRO A 115 22.49 6.20 -7.14
C PRO A 115 22.52 4.99 -8.10
N GLU A 116 22.24 3.78 -7.61
CA GLU A 116 22.21 2.58 -8.46
C GLU A 116 20.96 2.51 -9.33
N LEU A 117 19.81 2.96 -8.80
CA LEU A 117 18.56 3.10 -9.56
C LEU A 117 18.64 4.20 -10.63
N MET A 118 19.50 5.20 -10.43
CA MET A 118 19.75 6.29 -11.38
C MET A 118 20.66 5.89 -12.56
N ASN A 119 21.09 4.63 -12.67
CA ASN A 119 21.83 4.09 -13.81
C ASN A 119 21.01 3.05 -14.60
N PRO A 120 19.97 3.47 -15.35
CA PRO A 120 19.04 2.56 -15.98
C PRO A 120 19.67 1.81 -17.17
N LYS A 121 19.58 0.48 -17.14
CA LYS A 121 20.08 -0.45 -18.17
C LYS A 121 18.97 -0.92 -19.11
N THR A 122 17.72 -0.92 -18.64
CA THR A 122 16.55 -1.33 -19.42
C THR A 122 15.57 -0.18 -19.68
N GLU A 123 14.71 -0.31 -20.69
CA GLU A 123 13.65 0.68 -20.96
C GLU A 123 12.64 0.79 -19.81
N ALA A 124 12.41 -0.31 -19.08
CA ALA A 124 11.57 -0.29 -17.88
C ALA A 124 12.22 0.54 -16.76
N GLU A 125 13.53 0.38 -16.56
CA GLU A 125 14.30 1.15 -15.58
C GLU A 125 14.35 2.64 -15.94
N LYS A 126 14.50 2.99 -17.23
CA LYS A 126 14.45 4.40 -17.67
C LYS A 126 13.12 5.07 -17.31
N LYS A 127 12.00 4.39 -17.61
CA LYS A 127 10.66 4.89 -17.26
C LYS A 127 10.46 5.02 -15.74
N LEU A 128 11.03 4.10 -14.97
CA LEU A 128 11.02 4.18 -13.51
C LEU A 128 11.79 5.43 -13.03
N VAL A 129 13.02 5.65 -13.51
CA VAL A 129 13.82 6.83 -13.18
C VAL A 129 13.09 8.13 -13.50
N GLU A 130 12.43 8.22 -14.67
CA GLU A 130 11.62 9.38 -15.03
C GLU A 130 10.47 9.62 -14.04
N HIS A 131 9.78 8.57 -13.60
CA HIS A 131 8.74 8.68 -12.59
C HIS A 131 9.29 9.10 -11.23
N LEU A 132 10.44 8.57 -10.81
CA LEU A 132 11.10 8.92 -9.55
C LEU A 132 11.50 10.40 -9.52
N VAL A 133 12.11 10.90 -10.59
CA VAL A 133 12.51 12.33 -10.72
C VAL A 133 11.29 13.24 -10.67
N LYS A 134 10.22 12.91 -11.41
CA LYS A 134 8.96 13.68 -11.39
C LYS A 134 8.31 13.69 -10.02
N GLY A 135 8.26 12.54 -9.36
CA GLY A 135 7.75 12.42 -7.99
C GLY A 135 8.50 13.33 -7.04
N ARG A 136 9.84 13.27 -7.05
CA ARG A 136 10.66 14.10 -6.18
C ARG A 136 10.41 15.59 -6.34
N ALA A 137 10.36 16.09 -7.58
CA ALA A 137 10.10 17.50 -7.85
C ALA A 137 8.75 17.96 -7.25
N MET A 138 7.71 17.12 -7.37
CA MET A 138 6.39 17.39 -6.78
C MET A 138 6.44 17.48 -5.25
N MET A 139 7.25 16.63 -4.60
CA MET A 139 7.41 16.64 -3.15
C MET A 139 8.14 17.90 -2.66
N GLU A 140 9.22 18.30 -3.34
CA GLU A 140 9.96 19.51 -3.00
C GLU A 140 9.06 20.76 -3.12
N GLU A 141 8.13 20.79 -4.07
CA GLU A 141 7.11 21.84 -4.17
C GLU A 141 6.09 21.79 -3.03
N LEU A 142 5.65 20.60 -2.60
CA LEU A 142 4.73 20.43 -1.47
C LEU A 142 5.36 20.87 -0.15
N ILE A 143 6.63 20.55 0.09
CA ILE A 143 7.37 20.98 1.29
C ILE A 143 7.51 22.50 1.33
N LYS A 144 7.81 23.15 0.19
CA LYS A 144 7.93 24.61 0.10
C LYS A 144 6.61 25.38 0.31
N LYS A 145 5.47 24.69 0.18
CA LYS A 145 4.12 25.28 0.35
C LYS A 145 3.57 25.14 1.77
N ARG A 146 4.24 24.38 2.65
CA ARG A 146 3.97 24.35 4.10
C ARG A 146 4.77 25.44 4.80
#